data_AF-A0A7J7LX76-F1
#
_entry.id   AF-A0A7J7LX76-F1
#
_cell.length_a   1.000
_cell.length_b   1.000
_cell.length_c   1.000
_cell.angle_alpha   90.00
_cell.angle_beta   90.00
_cell.angle_gamma   90.00
#
_symmetry.space_group_name_H-M   'P 1'
#
loop_
_entity.id
_entity.type
_entity.pdbx_description
1 polymer ?
#
loop_
_entity_poly.entity_id
_entity_poly.type
_entity_poly.pdbx_seq_one_letter_code
_entity_poly.pdbx_strand_id
1 'polypeptide(L)'
;MILELDKATLMRHCFLLARNFRLLDPMFIYPSTILGRERAIVVGLEQVRCIITAYEVILMNSLDGSVMQYKSELCKRLQSNKYQNDDLPFEFRVLELALELTCMSLDAQVKEQSARYVLLKEGVILKIAKKRSRRNRN
;
A
#
# COMPACT_ATOMS: atom_id res chain seq x y z
N MET A 1 13.91 -13.23 4.73
CA MET A 1 14.33 -13.03 3.32
C MET A 1 13.16 -12.44 2.54
N ILE A 2 13.35 -11.48 1.60
CA ILE A 2 12.24 -10.96 0.77
C ILE A 2 12.39 -11.57 -0.63
N LEU A 3 11.38 -12.33 -1.07
CA LEU A 3 11.38 -13.02 -2.36
C LEU A 3 10.39 -12.37 -3.32
N GLU A 4 10.75 -12.37 -4.60
CA GLU A 4 9.85 -12.02 -5.69
C GLU A 4 9.48 -13.30 -6.41
N LEU A 5 8.19 -13.67 -6.38
CA LEU A 5 7.72 -14.90 -7.00
C LEU A 5 6.57 -14.62 -7.94
N ASP A 6 6.63 -15.29 -9.09
CA ASP A 6 5.59 -15.25 -10.10
C ASP A 6 4.33 -16.00 -9.63
N LYS A 7 3.18 -15.60 -10.17
CA LYS A 7 1.83 -16.06 -9.83
C LYS A 7 1.73 -17.59 -9.74
N ALA A 8 2.34 -18.28 -10.70
CA ALA A 8 2.32 -19.74 -10.83
C ALA A 8 3.18 -20.45 -9.76
N THR A 9 4.29 -19.84 -9.35
CA THR A 9 5.22 -20.40 -8.37
C THR A 9 4.69 -20.21 -6.95
N LEU A 10 4.02 -19.09 -6.68
CA LEU A 10 3.29 -18.82 -5.44
C LEU A 10 2.18 -19.83 -5.15
N MET A 11 1.42 -20.24 -6.18
CA MET A 11 0.36 -21.25 -6.04
C MET A 11 0.89 -22.61 -5.57
N ARG A 12 2.12 -22.96 -5.96
CA ARG A 12 2.76 -24.23 -5.55
C ARG A 12 3.40 -24.14 -4.17
N HIS A 13 3.93 -22.97 -3.80
CA HIS A 13 4.71 -22.79 -2.57
C HIS A 13 3.84 -22.52 -1.32
N CYS A 14 2.69 -21.84 -1.48
CA CYS A 14 1.89 -21.38 -0.33
C CYS A 14 0.68 -22.27 0.05
N PHE A 15 0.50 -23.46 -0.56
CA PHE A 15 -0.67 -24.33 -0.30
C PHE A 15 -2.05 -23.62 -0.41
N LEU A 16 -2.12 -22.48 -1.13
CA LEU A 16 -3.35 -21.72 -1.29
C LEU A 16 -4.12 -22.28 -2.49
N LEU A 17 -5.26 -22.95 -2.22
CA LEU A 17 -6.18 -23.44 -3.24
C LEU A 17 -6.49 -22.35 -4.29
N ALA A 18 -6.60 -22.74 -5.57
CA ALA A 18 -6.88 -21.88 -6.74
C ALA A 18 -8.06 -20.90 -6.56
N ARG A 19 -8.98 -21.18 -5.63
CA ARG A 19 -10.12 -20.33 -5.29
C ARG A 19 -9.73 -19.01 -4.60
N ASN A 20 -8.61 -18.97 -3.86
CA ASN A 20 -8.07 -17.75 -3.24
C ASN A 20 -7.43 -16.81 -4.28
N PHE A 21 -7.10 -17.29 -5.48
CA PHE A 21 -6.44 -16.48 -6.50
C PHE A 21 -7.39 -15.48 -7.19
N ARG A 22 -8.71 -15.68 -7.09
CA ARG A 22 -9.70 -14.72 -7.61
C ARG A 22 -9.68 -13.37 -6.85
N LEU A 23 -9.10 -13.32 -5.65
CA LEU A 23 -8.84 -12.08 -4.90
C LEU A 23 -7.64 -11.29 -5.44
N LEU A 24 -6.76 -11.95 -6.20
CA LEU A 24 -5.55 -11.37 -6.80
C LEU A 24 -5.74 -11.04 -8.28
N ASP A 25 -6.96 -11.14 -8.79
CA ASP A 25 -7.31 -10.80 -10.17
C ASP A 25 -7.40 -9.27 -10.32
N PRO A 26 -6.56 -8.63 -11.15
CA PRO A 26 -6.57 -7.17 -11.33
C PRO A 26 -7.90 -6.61 -11.87
N MET A 27 -8.81 -7.46 -12.34
CA MET A 27 -10.16 -7.08 -12.78
C MET A 27 -11.17 -6.83 -11.65
N PHE A 28 -10.84 -7.16 -10.39
CA PHE A 28 -11.70 -6.87 -9.24
C PHE A 28 -11.06 -5.80 -8.35
N ILE A 29 -11.75 -4.67 -8.21
CA ILE A 29 -11.48 -3.65 -7.21
C ILE A 29 -11.70 -4.30 -5.83
N TYR A 30 -10.64 -4.88 -5.26
CA TYR A 30 -10.69 -5.39 -3.90
C TYR A 30 -10.35 -4.26 -2.92
N PRO A 31 -11.19 -4.03 -1.89
CA PRO A 31 -10.80 -3.21 -0.75
C PRO A 31 -9.59 -3.83 -0.06
N SER A 32 -8.86 -3.05 0.75
CA SER A 32 -7.73 -3.55 1.53
C SER A 32 -8.10 -4.84 2.30
N THR A 33 -7.34 -5.92 2.11
CA THR A 33 -7.60 -7.23 2.72
C THR A 33 -6.41 -7.72 3.54
N ILE A 34 -6.67 -8.23 4.75
CA ILE A 34 -5.71 -8.98 5.55
C ILE A 34 -6.34 -10.31 5.88
N LEU A 35 -5.70 -11.40 5.48
CA LEU A 35 -6.20 -12.76 5.68
C LEU A 35 -5.16 -13.59 6.43
N GLY A 36 -5.47 -13.97 7.66
CA GLY A 36 -4.69 -14.95 8.41
C GLY A 36 -4.93 -16.36 7.89
N ARG A 37 -3.87 -17.06 7.52
CA ARG A 37 -3.84 -18.50 7.26
C ARG A 37 -2.90 -19.16 8.26
N GLU A 38 -3.01 -20.47 8.39
CA GLU A 38 -2.32 -21.26 9.41
C GLU A 38 -0.79 -21.08 9.41
N ARG A 39 -0.17 -20.80 8.26
CA ARG A 39 1.29 -20.58 8.12
C ARG A 39 1.67 -19.34 7.30
N ALA A 40 0.71 -18.49 6.98
CA ALA A 40 0.93 -17.32 6.16
C ALA A 40 -0.13 -16.24 6.41
N ILE A 41 0.24 -14.98 6.25
CA ILE A 41 -0.66 -13.83 6.30
C ILE A 41 -0.67 -13.22 4.91
N VAL A 42 -1.82 -13.24 4.26
CA VAL A 42 -2.01 -12.62 2.95
C VAL A 42 -2.48 -11.19 3.17
N VAL A 43 -1.74 -10.22 2.62
CA VAL A 43 -1.98 -8.80 2.80
C VAL A 43 -2.14 -8.16 1.42
N GLY A 44 -3.24 -7.48 1.20
CA GLY A 44 -3.51 -6.69 0.00
C GLY A 44 -3.89 -5.28 0.43
N LEU A 45 -2.96 -4.35 0.37
CA LEU A 45 -3.13 -2.97 0.83
C LEU A 45 -2.90 -2.03 -0.35
N GLU A 46 -3.94 -1.31 -0.78
CA GLU A 46 -3.93 -0.30 -1.86
C GLU A 46 -3.03 -0.65 -3.07
N GLN A 47 -1.74 -0.30 -3.03
CA GLN A 47 -0.77 -0.48 -4.11
C GLN A 47 0.13 -1.72 -3.98
N VAL A 48 0.11 -2.41 -2.84
CA VAL A 48 1.02 -3.53 -2.54
C VAL A 48 0.24 -4.76 -2.11
N ARG A 49 0.56 -5.88 -2.74
CA ARG A 49 0.07 -7.20 -2.34
C ARG A 49 1.25 -8.04 -1.91
N CYS A 50 1.19 -8.60 -0.70
CA CYS A 50 2.25 -9.45 -0.19
C CYS A 50 1.72 -10.66 0.59
N ILE A 51 2.55 -11.68 0.68
CA ILE A 51 2.32 -12.84 1.53
C ILE A 51 3.45 -12.88 2.55
N ILE A 52 3.10 -12.80 3.81
CA ILE A 52 4.03 -12.81 4.93
C ILE A 52 4.00 -14.22 5.53
N THR A 53 5.16 -14.83 5.67
CA THR A 53 5.34 -16.10 6.37
C THR A 53 6.24 -15.88 7.58
N ALA A 54 6.45 -16.91 8.40
CA ALA A 54 7.32 -16.84 9.57
C ALA A 54 8.81 -16.56 9.25
N TYR A 55 9.23 -16.72 7.98
CA TYR A 55 10.64 -16.61 7.58
C TYR A 55 10.89 -15.63 6.43
N GLU A 56 9.86 -15.40 5.62
CA GLU A 56 9.99 -14.63 4.39
C GLU A 56 8.73 -13.87 4.01
N VAL A 57 8.95 -12.84 3.19
CA VAL A 57 7.90 -11.95 2.67
C VAL A 57 7.95 -12.00 1.17
N ILE A 58 6.81 -12.29 0.56
CA ILE A 58 6.68 -12.40 -0.89
C ILE A 58 5.89 -11.20 -1.39
N LEU A 59 6.52 -10.32 -2.15
CA LEU A 59 5.85 -9.18 -2.77
C LEU A 59 5.36 -9.59 -4.16
N MET A 60 4.09 -9.32 -4.44
CA MET A 60 3.50 -9.52 -5.76
C MET A 60 3.66 -8.24 -6.60
N ASN A 61 3.85 -8.41 -7.91
CA ASN A 61 3.97 -7.31 -8.88
C ASN A 61 5.25 -6.45 -8.71
N SER A 62 6.42 -7.10 -8.64
CA SER A 62 7.71 -6.43 -8.42
C SER A 62 8.20 -5.52 -9.57
N LEU A 63 7.53 -5.55 -10.73
CA LEU A 63 7.83 -4.70 -11.87
C LEU A 63 7.31 -3.25 -11.70
N ASP A 64 6.50 -2.98 -10.68
CA ASP A 64 5.99 -1.64 -10.41
C ASP A 64 6.97 -0.82 -9.56
N GLY A 65 7.21 0.43 -9.97
CA GLY A 65 8.15 1.34 -9.30
C GLY A 65 7.76 1.62 -7.85
N SER A 66 6.45 1.70 -7.58
CA SER A 66 5.91 1.87 -6.22
C SER A 66 6.24 0.69 -5.31
N VAL A 67 6.18 -0.54 -5.84
CA VAL A 67 6.48 -1.77 -5.08
C VAL A 67 7.97 -1.88 -4.76
N MET A 68 8.83 -1.44 -5.69
CA MET A 68 10.28 -1.40 -5.45
C MET A 68 10.68 -0.41 -4.37
N GLN A 69 10.07 0.78 -4.36
CA GLN A 69 10.28 1.76 -3.28
C GLN A 69 9.81 1.20 -1.93
N TYR A 70 8.64 0.56 -1.92
CA TYR A 70 8.10 -0.09 -0.73
C TYR A 70 9.02 -1.19 -0.20
N LYS A 71 9.55 -2.05 -1.08
CA LYS A 71 10.53 -3.10 -0.72
C LYS A 71 11.77 -2.51 -0.06
N SER A 72 12.31 -1.43 -0.63
CA SER A 72 13.52 -0.78 -0.11
C SER A 72 13.30 -0.23 1.29
N GLU A 73 12.21 0.49 1.50
CA GLU A 73 11.87 1.08 2.80
C GLU A 73 11.56 0.00 3.85
N LEU A 74 10.83 -1.05 3.46
CA LEU A 74 10.51 -2.17 4.33
C LEU A 74 11.78 -2.91 4.78
N CYS A 75 12.71 -3.17 3.86
CA CYS A 75 13.99 -3.82 4.18
C CYS A 75 14.84 -2.94 5.10
N LYS A 76 14.92 -1.63 4.82
CA LYS A 76 15.67 -0.65 5.62
C LYS A 76 15.13 -0.56 7.06
N ARG A 77 13.82 -0.54 7.22
CA ARG A 77 13.18 -0.48 8.55
C ARG A 77 13.30 -1.79 9.31
N LEU A 78 13.20 -2.95 8.66
CA LEU A 78 13.45 -4.26 9.30
C LEU A 78 14.88 -4.40 9.82
N GLN A 79 15.86 -3.76 9.17
CA GLN A 79 17.24 -3.70 9.64
C GLN A 79 17.48 -2.67 10.74
N SER A 80 16.49 -1.80 11.02
CA SER A 80 16.59 -0.82 12.10
C SER A 80 16.51 -1.50 13.47
N ASN A 81 17.29 -0.99 14.42
CA ASN A 81 17.43 -1.53 15.77
C ASN A 81 16.09 -1.65 16.52
N LYS A 82 15.09 -0.84 16.13
CA LYS A 82 13.73 -0.88 16.68
C LYS A 82 13.05 -2.25 16.53
N TYR A 83 13.18 -2.89 15.38
CA TYR A 83 12.52 -4.17 15.09
C TYR A 83 13.40 -5.40 15.37
N GLN A 84 14.66 -5.18 15.78
CA GLN A 84 15.57 -6.24 16.21
C GLN A 84 15.40 -6.60 17.69
N ASN A 85 14.91 -5.66 18.51
CA ASN A 85 14.66 -5.87 19.94
C ASN A 85 13.18 -6.12 20.29
N ASP A 86 12.32 -6.23 19.28
CA ASP A 86 10.91 -6.52 19.51
C ASP A 86 10.73 -8.00 19.82
N ASP A 87 10.01 -8.31 20.91
CA ASP A 87 9.62 -9.68 21.28
C ASP A 87 8.57 -10.30 20.32
N LEU A 88 8.14 -9.53 19.30
CA LEU A 88 7.15 -9.96 18.32
C LEU A 88 7.74 -10.95 17.29
N PRO A 89 6.97 -11.98 16.89
CA PRO A 89 7.34 -12.86 15.79
C PRO A 89 7.58 -12.07 14.49
N PHE A 90 8.44 -12.60 13.62
CA PHE A 90 8.85 -11.94 12.38
C PHE A 90 7.65 -11.52 11.52
N GLU A 91 6.65 -12.40 11.39
CA GLU A 91 5.45 -12.16 10.61
C GLU A 91 4.64 -10.96 11.10
N PHE A 92 4.59 -10.72 12.41
CA PHE A 92 3.86 -9.59 12.98
C PHE A 92 4.65 -8.29 12.87
N ARG A 93 5.98 -8.33 13.02
CA ARG A 93 6.84 -7.14 12.78
C ARG A 93 6.76 -6.67 11.34
N VAL A 94 6.79 -7.60 10.39
CA VAL A 94 6.61 -7.29 8.97
C VAL A 94 5.22 -6.72 8.73
N LEU A 95 4.17 -7.32 9.31
CA LEU A 95 2.80 -6.87 9.13
C LEU A 95 2.59 -5.45 9.68
N GLU A 96 3.10 -5.17 10.88
CA GLU A 96 3.04 -3.84 11.49
C GLU A 96 3.72 -2.81 10.60
N LEU A 97 4.95 -3.09 10.18
CA LEU A 97 5.71 -2.20 9.32
C LEU A 97 5.01 -1.99 7.97
N ALA A 98 4.43 -3.04 7.41
CA ALA A 98 3.67 -2.98 6.17
C ALA A 98 2.47 -2.02 6.28
N LEU A 99 1.75 -2.10 7.40
CA LEU A 99 0.63 -1.21 7.70
C LEU A 99 1.09 0.22 7.93
N GLU A 100 2.19 0.42 8.66
CA GLU A 100 2.76 1.75 8.91
C GLU A 100 3.12 2.46 7.59
N LEU A 101 3.86 1.78 6.71
CA LEU A 101 4.26 2.32 5.41
C LEU A 101 3.05 2.62 4.51
N THR A 102 2.06 1.73 4.53
CA THR A 102 0.80 1.93 3.81
C THR A 102 0.08 3.18 4.33
N CYS A 103 -0.11 3.30 5.65
CA CYS A 103 -0.77 4.45 6.26
C CYS A 103 -0.03 5.77 5.97
N MET A 104 1.31 5.77 6.02
CA MET A 104 2.11 6.94 5.65
C MET A 104 1.88 7.37 4.20
N SER A 105 1.85 6.40 3.28
CA SER A 105 1.59 6.65 1.87
C SER A 105 0.19 7.20 1.63
N LEU A 106 -0.84 6.59 2.25
CA LEU A 106 -2.21 7.09 2.16
C LEU A 106 -2.35 8.50 2.75
N ASP A 107 -1.73 8.77 3.90
CA ASP A 107 -1.79 10.09 4.53
C ASP A 107 -1.14 11.18 3.65
N ALA A 108 -0.02 10.85 2.98
CA ALA A 108 0.60 11.73 2.01
C ALA A 108 -0.34 12.03 0.82
N GLN A 109 -0.96 10.99 0.25
CA GLN A 109 -1.94 11.14 -0.83
C GLN A 109 -3.15 11.98 -0.41
N VAL A 110 -3.67 11.77 0.80
CA VAL A 110 -4.79 12.55 1.35
C VAL A 110 -4.40 14.01 1.52
N LYS A 111 -3.21 14.31 2.05
CA LYS A 111 -2.71 15.69 2.18
C LYS A 111 -2.57 16.39 0.84
N GLU A 112 -2.00 15.71 -0.15
CA GLU A 112 -1.85 16.26 -1.50
C GLU A 112 -3.22 16.55 -2.14
N GLN A 113 -4.15 15.59 -2.07
CA GLN A 113 -5.51 15.79 -2.57
C GLN A 113 -6.22 16.94 -1.85
N SER A 114 -6.09 17.02 -0.53
CA SER A 114 -6.68 18.09 0.29
C SER A 114 -6.17 19.46 -0.12
N ALA A 115 -4.86 19.60 -0.31
CA ALA A 115 -4.24 20.83 -0.79
C ALA A 115 -4.75 21.21 -2.18
N ARG A 116 -4.89 20.23 -3.09
CA ARG A 116 -5.44 20.44 -4.42
C ARG A 116 -6.87 20.97 -4.38
N TYR A 117 -7.73 20.41 -3.51
CA TYR A 117 -9.10 20.88 -3.34
C TYR A 117 -9.17 22.30 -2.77
N VAL A 118 -8.28 22.66 -1.83
CA VAL A 118 -8.19 24.02 -1.28
C VAL A 118 -7.84 25.03 -2.38
N LEU A 119 -6.79 24.76 -3.17
CA LEU A 119 -6.41 25.64 -4.28
C LEU A 119 -7.51 25.77 -5.33
N LEU A 120 -8.22 24.67 -5.62
CA LEU A 120 -9.34 24.70 -6.56
C LEU A 120 -10.50 25.57 -6.02
N LYS A 121 -10.81 25.47 -4.72
CA LYS A 121 -11.82 26.31 -4.07
C LYS A 121 -11.43 27.79 -4.13
N GLU A 122 -10.20 28.14 -3.78
CA GLU A 122 -9.73 29.54 -3.86
C GLU A 122 -9.73 30.08 -5.29
N GLY A 123 -9.26 29.28 -6.25
CA GLY A 123 -9.27 29.65 -7.67
C GLY A 123 -10.68 29.87 -8.23
N VAL A 124 -11.65 29.05 -7.80
CA VAL A 124 -13.06 29.25 -8.13
C VAL A 124 -13.56 30.55 -7.52
N ILE A 125 -13.35 30.79 -6.22
CA ILE A 125 -13.76 32.02 -5.50
C ILE A 125 -13.20 33.28 -6.19
N LEU A 126 -11.91 33.28 -6.52
CA LEU A 126 -11.24 34.37 -7.26
C LEU A 126 -11.88 34.62 -8.62
N LYS A 127 -12.24 33.55 -9.36
CA LYS A 127 -12.96 33.70 -10.64
C LYS A 127 -14.34 34.32 -10.46
N ILE A 128 -15.10 33.96 -9.42
CA ILE A 128 -16.42 34.56 -9.16
C ILE A 128 -16.28 36.03 -8.76
N ALA A 129 -15.32 36.36 -7.89
CA ALA A 129 -15.04 37.73 -7.45
C ALA A 129 -14.62 38.62 -8.63
N LYS A 130 -13.73 38.12 -9.51
CA LYS A 130 -13.29 38.84 -10.72
C LYS A 130 -14.42 39.03 -11.73
N LYS A 131 -15.33 38.05 -11.86
CA LYS A 131 -16.53 38.17 -12.70
C LYS A 131 -17.53 39.18 -12.15
N ARG A 132 -17.71 39.25 -10.82
CA ARG A 132 -18.52 40.29 -10.16
C ARG A 132 -17.94 41.70 -10.31
N SER A 133 -16.63 41.88 -10.14
CA SER A 133 -15.96 43.19 -10.31
C SER A 133 -16.01 43.72 -11.74
N ARG A 134 -16.09 42.84 -12.75
CA ARG A 134 -16.33 43.23 -14.15
C ARG A 134 -17.78 43.61 -14.42
N ARG A 135 -18.74 43.00 -13.72
CA ARG A 135 -20.17 43.28 -13.88
C ARG A 135 -20.59 44.59 -13.21
N ASN A 136 -19.88 45.04 -12.16
CA ASN A 136 -20.14 46.31 -11.47
C ASN A 136 -19.47 47.54 -12.13
N ARG A 137 -18.73 47.34 -13.23
CA ARG A 137 -18.03 48.38 -13.99
C ARG A 137 -18.65 48.67 -15.37
N ASN A 138 -19.70 47.94 -15.74
CA ASN A 138 -20.56 48.20 -16.90
C ASN A 138 -21.92 48.66 -16.39
#